data_AF-A0A0S8AJ03-F1
#
_entry.id   AF-A0A0S8AJ03-F1
#
_cell.length_a   1.000
_cell.length_b   1.000
_cell.length_c   1.000
_cell.angle_alpha   90.00
_cell.angle_beta   90.00
_cell.angle_gamma   90.00
#
_symmetry.space_group_name_H-M   'P 1'
#
loop_
_entity.id
_entity.type
_entity.pdbx_description
1 polymer ?
#
loop_
_entity_poly.entity_id
_entity_poly.type
_entity_poly.pdbx_seq_one_letter_code
_entity_poly.pdbx_strand_id
1 'polypeptide(L)'
;MSMCGLGSFYADGDCGTKDADCSMEIMNYKSRPDKNRAHLYKNRLFEADMTWGIYREKRSVTNRETIMTVPALKKGRHARVFAEFDDNFRNGTVYTRKSEEHYFFYPFLEVLTIHLLAEGKGVLLHACCIDDNGEGYLFLGQSGAGKSTMANLWNEESGITVPSDDRVLVSMTEQGLTAYGTPWHGTEKYAINARVPVTKIFFI
;
A
#
# COMPACT_ATOMS: atom_id res chain seq x y z
N MET A 1 0.34 -6.85 12.26
CA MET A 1 1.20 -5.71 11.89
C MET A 1 0.49 -4.46 12.36
N SER A 2 1.14 -3.58 13.12
CA SER A 2 0.51 -2.32 13.55
C SER A 2 0.87 -1.25 12.53
N MET A 3 -0.12 -0.68 11.84
CA MET A 3 0.09 0.49 10.98
C MET A 3 -0.21 1.74 11.80
N CYS A 4 0.83 2.43 12.27
CA CYS A 4 0.69 3.74 12.91
C CYS A 4 0.96 4.84 11.87
N GLY A 5 -0.09 5.57 11.48
CA GLY A 5 0.01 6.64 10.50
C GLY A 5 0.29 6.16 9.07
N LEU A 6 0.14 7.08 8.12
CA LEU A 6 0.16 6.82 6.67
C LEU A 6 1.50 6.27 6.11
N GLY A 7 2.58 6.24 6.90
CA GLY A 7 3.93 5.89 6.43
C GLY A 7 4.57 4.62 7.02
N SER A 8 3.93 3.94 7.96
CA SER A 8 4.57 2.83 8.69
C SER A 8 4.26 1.47 8.07
N PHE A 9 4.94 1.13 6.96
CA PHE A 9 4.79 -0.17 6.27
C PHE A 9 5.84 -1.23 6.64
N TYR A 10 6.70 -0.97 7.63
CA TYR A 10 7.80 -1.87 7.97
C TYR A 10 7.50 -2.66 9.25
N ALA A 11 7.70 -3.97 9.20
CA ALA A 11 7.35 -4.92 10.25
C ALA A 11 8.24 -4.85 11.50
N ASP A 12 9.30 -4.02 11.51
CA ASP A 12 10.31 -4.01 12.59
C ASP A 12 10.57 -2.61 13.19
N GLY A 13 9.67 -1.65 12.97
CA GLY A 13 9.69 -0.40 13.73
C GLY A 13 8.82 -0.53 14.96
N ASP A 14 9.41 -0.42 16.16
CA ASP A 14 8.70 -0.25 17.43
C ASP A 14 7.95 1.10 17.43
N CYS A 15 6.90 1.19 16.61
CA CYS A 15 5.90 2.22 16.76
C CYS A 15 4.98 1.71 17.85
N GLY A 16 5.15 2.27 19.06
CA GLY A 16 4.41 1.91 20.25
C GLY A 16 2.95 1.62 19.91
N THR A 17 2.54 0.37 20.10
CA THR A 17 1.23 -0.20 19.71
C THR A 17 0.02 0.42 20.42
N LYS A 18 0.24 1.50 21.21
CA LYS A 18 -0.78 2.13 22.05
C LYS A 18 -1.58 3.24 21.34
N ASP A 19 -1.11 3.75 20.20
CA ASP A 19 -1.73 4.89 19.49
C ASP A 19 -2.22 4.57 18.06
N ALA A 20 -2.40 3.29 17.70
CA ALA A 20 -2.85 2.91 16.37
C ALA A 20 -4.38 3.02 16.21
N ASP A 21 -4.86 3.92 15.34
CA ASP A 21 -6.29 4.11 15.02
C ASP A 21 -6.90 2.98 14.16
N CYS A 22 -6.08 2.00 13.75
CA CYS A 22 -6.47 0.88 12.89
C CYS A 22 -5.63 -0.36 13.23
N SER A 23 -6.17 -1.55 12.96
CA SER A 23 -5.50 -2.83 13.20
C SER A 23 -5.62 -3.77 12.00
N MET A 24 -4.52 -4.45 11.68
CA MET A 24 -4.51 -5.49 10.64
C MET A 24 -3.79 -6.74 11.14
N GLU A 25 -4.53 -7.83 11.19
CA GLU A 25 -3.99 -9.15 11.51
C GLU A 25 -3.72 -9.94 10.23
N ILE A 26 -2.56 -10.59 10.17
CA ILE A 26 -2.19 -11.45 9.04
C ILE A 26 -2.25 -12.90 9.53
N MET A 27 -3.17 -13.67 8.97
CA MET A 27 -3.35 -15.08 9.28
C MET A 27 -2.86 -15.96 8.13
N ASN A 28 -1.87 -16.80 8.45
CA ASN A 28 -1.41 -17.85 7.54
C ASN A 28 -2.32 -19.06 7.68
N TYR A 29 -3.11 -19.35 6.65
CA TYR A 29 -4.12 -20.39 6.71
C TYR A 29 -3.68 -21.71 6.06
N LYS A 30 -4.10 -22.83 6.65
CA LYS A 30 -3.90 -24.17 6.08
C LYS A 30 -4.97 -24.53 5.02
N SER A 31 -6.17 -23.98 5.13
CA SER A 31 -7.33 -24.26 4.24
C SER A 31 -7.96 -22.98 3.69
N ARG A 32 -8.44 -23.03 2.44
CA ARG A 32 -8.88 -21.86 1.65
C ARG A 32 -10.10 -21.15 2.25
N PRO A 33 -10.02 -19.86 2.63
CA PRO A 33 -11.14 -19.12 3.22
C PRO A 33 -12.28 -18.85 2.23
N ASP A 34 -11.97 -18.64 0.95
CA ASP A 34 -12.93 -18.37 -0.13
C ASP A 34 -13.75 -19.60 -0.55
N LYS A 35 -13.29 -20.83 -0.24
CA LYS A 35 -13.93 -22.07 -0.70
C LYS A 35 -15.39 -22.19 -0.23
N ASN A 36 -15.67 -21.81 1.01
CA ASN A 36 -17.03 -21.82 1.57
C ASN A 36 -17.84 -20.57 1.18
N ARG A 37 -17.20 -19.62 0.50
CA ARG A 37 -17.78 -18.32 0.12
C ARG A 37 -17.78 -18.10 -1.38
N ALA A 38 -17.90 -19.19 -2.13
CA ALA A 38 -18.00 -19.15 -3.58
C ALA A 38 -19.17 -18.29 -4.07
N HIS A 39 -20.15 -17.92 -3.25
CA HIS A 39 -21.25 -17.04 -3.64
C HIS A 39 -20.84 -15.55 -3.75
N LEU A 40 -19.72 -15.14 -3.14
CA LEU A 40 -19.30 -13.74 -3.04
C LEU A 40 -19.08 -13.05 -4.38
N TYR A 41 -18.68 -13.77 -5.43
CA TYR A 41 -18.51 -13.16 -6.76
C TYR A 41 -19.80 -12.51 -7.29
N LYS A 42 -20.98 -12.90 -6.77
CA LYS A 42 -22.27 -12.30 -7.11
C LYS A 42 -22.54 -10.97 -6.38
N ASN A 43 -21.87 -10.73 -5.26
CA ASN A 43 -22.04 -9.53 -4.41
C ASN A 43 -20.86 -8.57 -4.59
N ARG A 44 -20.41 -8.40 -5.83
CA ARG A 44 -19.26 -7.57 -6.19
C ARG A 44 -19.63 -6.08 -6.10
N LEU A 45 -18.82 -5.32 -5.37
CA LEU A 45 -18.87 -3.86 -5.35
C LEU A 45 -17.96 -3.25 -6.43
N PHE A 46 -16.79 -3.86 -6.63
CA PHE A 46 -15.78 -3.39 -7.57
C PHE A 46 -14.90 -4.55 -8.07
N GLU A 47 -14.39 -4.42 -9.30
CA GLU A 47 -13.32 -5.28 -9.84
C GLU A 47 -12.53 -4.55 -10.92
N ALA A 48 -11.21 -4.71 -10.88
CA ALA A 48 -10.30 -4.18 -11.89
C ALA A 48 -9.78 -5.33 -12.77
N ASP A 49 -10.48 -5.65 -13.87
CA ASP A 49 -10.05 -6.61 -14.89
C ASP A 49 -9.40 -7.89 -14.34
N MET A 50 -10.07 -8.51 -13.36
CA MET A 50 -9.60 -9.70 -12.64
C MET A 50 -8.38 -9.53 -11.72
N THR A 51 -7.71 -8.38 -11.70
CA THR A 51 -6.48 -8.16 -10.89
C THR A 51 -6.75 -8.06 -9.39
N TRP A 52 -7.84 -7.42 -9.00
CA TRP A 52 -8.33 -7.36 -7.62
C TRP A 52 -9.81 -6.98 -7.59
N GLY A 53 -10.49 -7.23 -6.48
CA GLY A 53 -11.90 -6.89 -6.33
C GLY A 53 -12.33 -6.64 -4.90
N ILE A 54 -13.44 -5.93 -4.76
CA ILE A 54 -14.13 -5.68 -3.49
C ILE A 54 -15.53 -6.29 -3.58
N TYR A 55 -15.92 -7.00 -2.53
CA TYR A 55 -17.19 -7.70 -2.38
C TYR A 55 -17.83 -7.34 -1.06
N ARG A 56 -19.14 -7.54 -0.95
CA ARG A 56 -19.88 -7.35 0.28
C ARG A 56 -20.51 -8.65 0.73
N GLU A 57 -20.27 -9.04 1.98
CA GLU A 57 -20.95 -10.15 2.63
C GLU A 57 -21.86 -9.64 3.73
N LYS A 58 -23.08 -10.19 3.80
CA LYS A 58 -23.99 -9.95 4.91
C LYS A 58 -23.90 -11.14 5.86
N ARG A 59 -23.25 -10.98 7.02
CA ARG A 59 -23.24 -12.02 8.07
C ARG A 59 -24.48 -11.95 8.96
N SER A 60 -25.09 -10.76 9.11
CA SER A 60 -26.39 -10.53 9.73
C SER A 60 -27.03 -9.24 9.19
N VAL A 61 -28.23 -8.87 9.65
CA VAL A 61 -28.91 -7.62 9.23
C VAL A 61 -28.10 -6.38 9.63
N THR A 62 -27.28 -6.47 10.67
CA THR A 62 -26.54 -5.35 11.27
C THR A 62 -25.03 -5.38 11.01
N ASN A 63 -24.44 -6.53 10.65
CA ASN A 63 -23.00 -6.64 10.42
C ASN A 63 -22.70 -6.94 8.95
N ARG A 64 -22.13 -5.96 8.26
CA ARG A 64 -21.61 -6.08 6.89
C ARG A 64 -20.10 -6.15 6.96
N GLU A 65 -19.54 -7.08 6.21
CA GLU A 65 -18.09 -7.17 6.03
C GLU A 65 -17.77 -6.77 4.60
N THR A 66 -16.74 -5.95 4.47
CA THR A 66 -16.15 -5.61 3.19
C THR A 66 -15.00 -6.55 2.93
N ILE A 67 -15.06 -7.25 1.79
CA ILE A 67 -14.09 -8.27 1.44
C ILE A 67 -13.26 -7.77 0.28
N MET A 68 -11.95 -7.75 0.44
CA MET A 68 -11.00 -7.39 -0.63
C MET A 68 -10.20 -8.62 -1.03
N THR A 69 -10.03 -8.87 -2.32
CA THR A 69 -9.29 -10.04 -2.80
C THR A 69 -8.31 -9.70 -3.92
N VAL A 70 -7.20 -10.43 -3.93
CA VAL A 70 -6.21 -10.44 -5.01
C VAL A 70 -5.92 -11.91 -5.39
N PRO A 71 -6.16 -12.34 -6.64
CA PRO A 71 -6.90 -11.63 -7.68
C PRO A 71 -8.39 -11.46 -7.32
N ALA A 72 -9.14 -10.79 -8.19
CA ALA A 72 -10.59 -10.73 -8.07
C ALA A 72 -11.20 -12.15 -8.12
N LEU A 73 -12.21 -12.41 -7.30
CA LEU A 73 -12.94 -13.68 -7.27
C LEU A 73 -13.64 -13.96 -8.60
N LYS A 74 -13.45 -15.18 -9.12
CA LYS A 74 -14.19 -15.74 -10.26
C LYS A 74 -14.62 -17.16 -9.95
N LYS A 75 -15.70 -17.63 -10.56
CA LYS A 75 -16.10 -19.04 -10.48
C LYS A 75 -14.92 -19.95 -10.87
N GLY A 76 -14.54 -20.83 -9.96
CA GLY A 76 -13.43 -21.78 -10.17
C GLY A 76 -12.02 -21.19 -10.04
N ARG A 77 -11.86 -19.92 -9.66
CA ARG A 77 -10.58 -19.31 -9.30
C ARG A 77 -10.55 -19.00 -7.80
N HIS A 78 -9.33 -18.98 -7.26
CA HIS A 78 -9.09 -18.73 -5.86
C HIS A 78 -8.31 -17.43 -5.68
N ALA A 79 -8.62 -16.73 -4.60
CA ALA A 79 -7.82 -15.60 -4.14
C ALA A 79 -6.47 -16.11 -3.59
N ARG A 80 -5.40 -15.34 -3.85
CA ARG A 80 -4.07 -15.49 -3.23
C ARG A 80 -4.02 -14.72 -1.91
N VAL A 81 -4.65 -13.54 -1.90
CA VAL A 81 -4.92 -12.75 -0.70
C VAL A 81 -6.42 -12.53 -0.59
N PHE A 82 -6.97 -12.85 0.57
CA PHE A 82 -8.37 -12.63 0.90
C PHE A 82 -8.39 -11.83 2.20
N ALA A 83 -9.03 -10.67 2.22
CA ALA A 83 -9.05 -9.80 3.39
C ALA A 83 -10.49 -9.45 3.76
N GLU A 84 -10.78 -9.52 5.04
CA GLU A 84 -12.05 -9.11 5.64
C GLU A 84 -11.81 -7.82 6.42
N PHE A 85 -12.59 -6.80 6.12
CA PHE A 85 -12.54 -5.51 6.79
C PHE A 85 -13.92 -5.14 7.34
N ASP A 86 -13.92 -4.32 8.39
CA ASP A 86 -15.08 -3.51 8.74
C ASP A 86 -15.39 -2.49 7.63
N ASP A 87 -16.59 -1.90 7.68
CA ASP A 87 -17.09 -1.01 6.63
C ASP A 87 -16.24 0.27 6.42
N ASN A 88 -15.36 0.61 7.37
CA ASN A 88 -14.46 1.78 7.31
C ASN A 88 -12.97 1.40 7.18
N PHE A 89 -12.67 0.12 6.91
CA PHE A 89 -11.30 -0.39 6.75
C PHE A 89 -10.35 -0.08 7.91
N ARG A 90 -10.88 0.16 9.12
CA ARG A 90 -10.06 0.35 10.32
C ARG A 90 -9.58 -0.95 10.91
N ASN A 91 -10.38 -2.00 10.81
CA ASN A 91 -10.02 -3.29 11.37
C ASN A 91 -10.22 -4.36 10.32
N GLY A 92 -9.21 -5.22 10.19
CA GLY A 92 -9.33 -6.33 9.26
C GLY A 92 -8.39 -7.48 9.53
N THR A 93 -8.75 -8.60 8.93
CA THR A 93 -7.97 -9.82 8.94
C THR A 93 -7.63 -10.19 7.51
N VAL A 94 -6.35 -10.35 7.24
CA VAL A 94 -5.83 -10.74 5.93
C VAL A 94 -5.39 -12.18 5.98
N TYR A 95 -5.93 -12.96 5.04
CA TYR A 95 -5.65 -14.36 4.86
C TYR A 95 -4.77 -14.52 3.62
N THR A 96 -3.56 -15.05 3.82
CA THR A 96 -2.65 -15.42 2.73
C THR A 96 -1.93 -16.72 3.09
N ARG A 97 -1.38 -17.41 2.10
CA ARG A 97 -0.48 -18.55 2.31
C ARG A 97 0.95 -18.03 2.40
N LYS A 98 1.80 -18.68 3.21
CA LYS A 98 3.25 -18.36 3.24
C LYS A 98 3.90 -18.32 1.85
N SER A 99 3.54 -19.25 0.96
CA SER A 99 4.06 -19.29 -0.42
C SER A 99 3.55 -18.14 -1.30
N GLU A 100 2.53 -17.41 -0.88
CA GLU A 100 1.82 -16.36 -1.61
C GLU A 100 1.98 -14.99 -0.94
N GLU A 101 2.86 -14.88 0.06
CA GLU A 101 3.11 -13.66 0.83
C GLU A 101 3.57 -12.49 -0.05
N HIS A 102 4.23 -12.74 -1.18
CA HIS A 102 4.56 -11.70 -2.15
C HIS A 102 3.31 -10.98 -2.69
N TYR A 103 2.17 -11.66 -2.86
CA TYR A 103 0.91 -11.02 -3.27
C TYR A 103 0.33 -10.10 -2.20
N PHE A 104 0.68 -10.33 -0.93
CA PHE A 104 0.30 -9.44 0.19
C PHE A 104 1.02 -8.11 0.06
N PHE A 105 2.35 -8.12 -0.11
CA PHE A 105 3.13 -6.89 -0.29
C PHE A 105 2.80 -6.19 -1.61
N TYR A 106 2.66 -6.93 -2.70
CA TYR A 106 2.28 -6.40 -4.00
C TYR A 106 1.45 -7.42 -4.79
N PRO A 107 0.22 -7.08 -5.24
CA PRO A 107 -0.37 -5.74 -5.27
C PRO A 107 -1.27 -5.40 -4.07
N PHE A 108 -1.55 -6.34 -3.16
CA PHE A 108 -2.63 -6.14 -2.17
C PHE A 108 -2.40 -4.90 -1.28
N LEU A 109 -1.25 -4.79 -0.63
CA LEU A 109 -0.96 -3.68 0.28
C LEU A 109 -0.88 -2.34 -0.47
N GLU A 110 -0.38 -2.33 -1.71
CA GLU A 110 -0.35 -1.13 -2.56
C GLU A 110 -1.77 -0.64 -2.86
N VAL A 111 -2.66 -1.53 -3.31
CA VAL A 111 -4.05 -1.18 -3.63
C VAL A 111 -4.81 -0.76 -2.37
N LEU A 112 -4.61 -1.46 -1.25
CA LEU A 112 -5.20 -1.08 0.03
C LEU A 112 -4.74 0.32 0.45
N THR A 113 -3.45 0.62 0.28
CA THR A 113 -2.87 1.94 0.58
C THR A 113 -3.50 3.03 -0.29
N ILE A 114 -3.63 2.79 -1.60
CA ILE A 114 -4.31 3.72 -2.51
C ILE A 114 -5.76 3.95 -2.07
N HIS A 115 -6.48 2.89 -1.69
CA HIS A 115 -7.85 3.00 -1.21
C HIS A 115 -7.97 3.87 0.05
N LEU A 116 -7.10 3.64 1.04
CA LEU A 116 -7.09 4.41 2.28
C LEU A 116 -6.67 5.87 2.07
N LEU A 117 -5.74 6.11 1.14
CA LEU A 117 -5.28 7.46 0.77
C LEU A 117 -6.37 8.27 0.07
N ALA A 118 -7.19 7.62 -0.76
CA ALA A 118 -8.28 8.24 -1.52
C ALA A 118 -9.37 8.88 -0.66
N GLU A 119 -9.40 8.64 0.65
CA GLU A 119 -10.25 9.34 1.63
C GLU A 119 -9.77 10.77 1.95
N GLY A 120 -9.00 11.39 1.05
CA GLY A 120 -8.43 12.72 1.24
C GLY A 120 -7.19 12.76 2.15
N LYS A 121 -6.57 11.60 2.41
CA LYS A 121 -5.39 11.47 3.27
C LYS A 121 -4.08 11.64 2.50
N GLY A 122 -4.08 11.46 1.18
CA GLY A 122 -2.92 11.65 0.34
C GLY A 122 -3.04 10.93 -0.98
N VAL A 123 -1.91 10.69 -1.64
CA VAL A 123 -1.81 10.02 -2.93
C VAL A 123 -0.56 9.15 -2.98
N LEU A 124 -0.61 8.06 -3.75
CA LEU A 124 0.56 7.28 -4.10
C LEU A 124 0.97 7.67 -5.53
N LEU A 125 2.15 8.26 -5.68
CA LEU A 125 2.66 8.76 -6.95
C LEU A 125 3.71 7.81 -7.52
N HIS A 126 3.69 7.64 -8.84
CA HIS A 126 4.80 7.04 -9.57
C HIS A 126 5.90 8.09 -9.77
N ALA A 127 6.86 8.12 -8.85
CA ALA A 127 7.87 9.16 -8.72
C ALA A 127 9.17 8.63 -8.13
N CYS A 128 10.23 9.41 -8.25
CA CYS A 128 11.44 9.27 -7.44
C CYS A 128 11.48 10.39 -6.41
N CYS A 129 11.73 10.05 -5.15
CA CYS A 129 11.89 10.98 -4.04
C CYS A 129 13.36 11.02 -3.62
N ILE A 130 13.92 12.22 -3.57
CA ILE A 130 15.24 12.50 -3.02
C ILE A 130 15.07 13.31 -1.74
N ASP A 131 15.84 12.97 -0.72
CA ASP A 131 16.02 13.77 0.48
C ASP A 131 17.46 14.32 0.46
N ASP A 132 17.58 15.60 0.15
CA ASP A 132 18.83 16.35 0.20
C ASP A 132 18.85 17.15 1.51
N ASN A 133 19.46 16.55 2.53
CA ASN A 133 19.67 17.17 3.84
C ASN A 133 18.39 17.78 4.48
N GLY A 134 17.24 17.11 4.31
CA GLY A 134 15.94 17.52 4.84
C GLY A 134 15.07 18.29 3.83
N GLU A 135 15.56 18.56 2.63
CA GLU A 135 14.77 19.09 1.52
C GLU A 135 14.33 17.98 0.57
N GLY A 136 13.02 17.84 0.37
CA GLY A 136 12.43 16.79 -0.45
C GLY A 136 12.22 17.22 -1.91
N TYR A 137 12.75 16.43 -2.84
CA TYR A 137 12.64 16.64 -4.27
C TYR A 137 11.88 15.47 -4.89
N LEU A 138 10.78 15.76 -5.58
CA LEU A 138 10.01 14.76 -6.31
C LEU A 138 10.24 14.87 -7.81
N PHE A 139 10.63 13.77 -8.44
CA PHE A 139 10.75 13.63 -9.89
C PHE A 139 9.62 12.74 -10.41
N LEU A 140 8.65 13.35 -11.09
CA LEU A 140 7.49 12.70 -11.69
C LEU A 140 7.69 12.58 -13.19
N GLY A 141 7.40 11.41 -13.75
CA GLY A 141 7.57 11.20 -15.20
C GLY A 141 7.08 9.84 -15.65
N GLN A 142 6.89 9.67 -16.95
CA GLN A 142 6.51 8.37 -17.51
C GLN A 142 7.61 7.32 -17.30
N SER A 143 7.29 6.04 -17.50
CA SER A 143 8.33 5.00 -17.52
C SER A 143 9.34 5.33 -18.62
N GLY A 144 10.64 5.23 -18.30
CA GLY A 144 11.73 5.63 -19.21
C GLY A 144 12.12 7.11 -19.18
N ALA A 145 11.43 7.97 -18.42
CA ALA A 145 11.75 9.40 -18.32
C ALA A 145 13.04 9.73 -17.54
N GLY A 146 13.76 8.73 -17.02
CA GLY A 146 15.03 8.93 -16.30
C GLY A 146 14.91 9.07 -14.78
N LYS A 147 13.77 8.74 -14.16
CA LYS A 147 13.60 8.76 -12.68
C LYS A 147 14.65 7.92 -11.94
N SER A 148 14.88 6.68 -12.38
CA SER A 148 15.92 5.80 -11.82
C SER A 148 17.33 6.35 -12.06
N THR A 149 17.55 7.04 -13.18
CA THR A 149 18.81 7.76 -13.43
C THR A 149 19.01 8.89 -12.41
N MET A 150 17.97 9.66 -12.10
CA MET A 150 18.03 10.69 -11.04
C MET A 150 18.30 10.08 -9.67
N ALA A 151 17.65 8.96 -9.33
CA ALA A 151 17.93 8.24 -8.07
C ALA A 151 19.42 7.90 -7.93
N ASN A 152 20.03 7.30 -8.96
CA ASN A 152 21.43 6.89 -8.92
C ASN A 152 22.39 8.06 -8.86
N LEU A 153 22.17 9.10 -9.68
CA LEU A 153 23.03 10.28 -9.70
C LEU A 153 23.07 10.97 -8.34
N TRP A 154 21.92 11.12 -7.68
CA TRP A 154 21.84 11.78 -6.39
C TRP A 154 22.34 10.90 -5.24
N ASN A 155 22.21 9.58 -5.34
CA ASN A 155 22.70 8.65 -4.33
C ASN A 155 24.24 8.57 -4.28
N GLU A 156 24.96 9.06 -5.30
CA GLU A 156 26.42 9.18 -5.28
C GLU A 156 26.91 10.37 -4.43
N GLU A 157 26.03 11.34 -4.15
CA GLU A 157 26.35 12.55 -3.41
C GLU A 157 26.31 12.33 -1.88
N SER A 158 27.23 12.97 -1.17
CA SER A 158 27.33 12.83 0.28
C SER A 158 26.18 13.55 1.00
N GLY A 159 25.53 12.87 1.94
CA GLY A 159 24.44 13.43 2.76
C GLY A 159 23.06 13.36 2.10
N ILE A 160 22.96 12.77 0.91
CA ILE A 160 21.70 12.59 0.18
C ILE A 160 21.18 11.17 0.40
N THR A 161 19.86 11.02 0.50
CA THR A 161 19.21 9.71 0.49
C THR A 161 18.09 9.66 -0.54
N VAL A 162 17.73 8.45 -0.97
CA VAL A 162 16.61 8.20 -1.88
C VAL A 162 15.51 7.45 -1.12
N PRO A 163 14.52 8.14 -0.52
CA PRO A 163 13.42 7.47 0.17
C PRO A 163 12.69 6.42 -0.67
N SER A 164 12.43 6.70 -1.96
CA SER A 164 11.83 5.74 -2.89
C SER A 164 12.08 6.13 -4.35
N ASP A 165 12.26 5.15 -5.23
CA ASP A 165 12.52 5.33 -6.68
C ASP A 165 11.36 4.94 -7.61
N ASP A 166 10.21 4.50 -7.08
CA ASP A 166 9.02 4.17 -7.88
C ASP A 166 7.72 4.65 -7.25
N ARG A 167 7.35 4.15 -6.06
CA ARG A 167 6.10 4.56 -5.40
C ARG A 167 6.39 5.46 -4.22
N VAL A 168 6.02 6.72 -4.35
CA VAL A 168 6.15 7.70 -3.27
C VAL A 168 4.77 8.03 -2.73
N LEU A 169 4.57 7.84 -1.42
CA LEU A 169 3.37 8.34 -0.77
C LEU A 169 3.55 9.81 -0.49
N VAL A 170 2.55 10.62 -0.83
CA VAL A 170 2.55 12.06 -0.58
C VAL A 170 1.26 12.44 0.12
N SER A 171 1.37 13.18 1.22
CA SER A 171 0.22 13.69 1.97
C SER A 171 0.44 15.14 2.40
N MET A 172 -0.65 15.82 2.74
CA MET A 172 -0.62 17.13 3.39
C MET A 172 -0.54 16.93 4.90
N THR A 173 0.46 17.52 5.54
CA THR A 173 0.62 17.60 6.99
C THR A 173 0.46 19.05 7.46
N GLU A 174 0.54 19.29 8.77
CA GLU A 174 0.58 20.64 9.32
C GLU A 174 1.80 21.45 8.82
N GLN A 175 2.90 20.77 8.48
CA GLN A 175 4.10 21.38 7.92
C GLN A 175 4.04 21.53 6.38
N GLY A 176 2.95 21.14 5.74
CA GLY A 176 2.75 21.18 4.29
C GLY A 176 2.91 19.83 3.61
N LEU A 177 3.25 19.85 2.33
CA LEU A 177 3.36 18.64 1.53
C LEU A 177 4.54 17.79 2.01
N THR A 178 4.29 16.52 2.35
CA THR A 178 5.31 15.59 2.87
C THR A 178 5.33 14.33 2.02
N ALA A 179 6.53 13.90 1.63
CA ALA A 179 6.76 12.64 0.93
C ALA A 179 7.25 11.58 1.90
N TYR A 180 6.86 10.34 1.65
CA TYR A 180 7.23 9.17 2.45
C TYR A 180 7.75 8.10 1.52
N GLY A 181 8.88 7.50 1.89
CA GLY A 181 9.36 6.29 1.25
C GLY A 181 8.39 5.13 1.49
N THR A 182 8.30 4.21 0.53
CA THR A 182 7.39 3.08 0.58
C THR A 182 8.15 1.79 0.26
N PRO A 183 7.61 0.61 0.60
CA PRO A 183 8.28 -0.65 0.31
C PRO A 183 8.22 -1.04 -1.19
N TRP A 184 7.51 -0.27 -2.03
CA TRP A 184 7.41 -0.55 -3.47
C TRP A 184 8.45 0.26 -4.23
N HIS A 185 9.60 -0.38 -4.42
CA HIS A 185 10.74 0.18 -5.13
C HIS A 185 10.72 -0.19 -6.62
N GLY A 186 11.46 0.61 -7.39
CA GLY A 186 11.72 0.40 -8.81
C GLY A 186 12.94 -0.48 -9.05
N THR A 187 13.63 -0.20 -10.15
CA THR A 187 14.81 -0.94 -10.60
C THR A 187 15.98 -0.84 -9.61
N GLU A 188 16.16 0.31 -8.97
CA GLU A 188 17.33 0.59 -8.13
C GLU A 188 17.13 0.10 -6.69
N LYS A 189 15.92 -0.35 -6.36
CA LYS A 189 15.56 -0.96 -5.07
C LYS A 189 15.68 -0.03 -3.87
N TYR A 190 15.48 1.28 -4.08
CA TYR A 190 15.41 2.25 -3.00
C TYR A 190 14.04 2.22 -2.32
N ALA A 191 14.02 1.83 -1.04
CA ALA A 191 12.83 1.75 -0.20
C ALA A 191 13.20 2.03 1.25
N ILE A 192 13.44 3.30 1.58
CA ILE A 192 13.83 3.73 2.92
C ILE A 192 12.59 4.22 3.66
N ASN A 193 12.37 3.74 4.88
CA ASN A 193 11.33 4.27 5.77
C ASN A 193 11.72 5.66 6.29
N ALA A 194 11.55 6.67 5.45
CA ALA A 194 11.86 8.06 5.75
C ALA A 194 10.71 8.95 5.29
N ARG A 195 10.63 10.15 5.88
CA ARG A 195 9.72 11.20 5.46
C ARG A 195 10.50 12.49 5.26
N VAL A 196 10.14 13.26 4.24
CA VAL A 196 10.81 14.52 3.92
C VAL A 196 9.78 15.57 3.46
N PRO A 197 9.84 16.82 3.95
CA PRO A 197 9.03 17.91 3.43
C PRO A 197 9.35 18.14 1.96
N VAL A 198 8.32 18.19 1.10
CA VAL A 198 8.50 18.40 -0.33
C VAL A 198 8.69 19.89 -0.59
N THR A 199 9.89 20.28 -1.02
CA THR A 199 10.23 21.66 -1.38
C THR A 199 10.17 21.90 -2.88
N LYS A 200 10.41 20.86 -3.69
CA LYS A 200 10.47 20.96 -5.17
C LYS A 200 9.82 19.75 -5.85
N ILE A 201 9.11 20.01 -6.94
CA ILE A 201 8.47 18.99 -7.79
C ILE A 201 8.87 19.24 -9.24
N PHE A 202 9.42 18.21 -9.89
CA PHE A 202 9.85 18.23 -11.28
C PHE A 202 9.01 17.27 -12.10
N PHE A 203 8.57 17.73 -13.28
CA PHE A 203 7.94 16.89 -14.29
C PHE A 203 8.97 16.63 -15.40
N ILE A 204 9.35 15.37 -15.56
CA ILE A 204 10.42 14.91 -16.46
C ILE A 204 9.91 13.89 -17.48
#